data_AF-A0A0R1W3K1-F1
#
_entry.id   AF-A0A0R1W3K1-F1
#
_cell.length_a   1.000
_cell.length_b   1.000
_cell.length_c   1.000
_cell.angle_alpha   90.00
_cell.angle_beta   90.00
_cell.angle_gamma   90.00
#
_symmetry.space_group_name_H-M   'P 1'
#
loop_
_entity.id
_entity.type
_entity.pdbx_description
1 polymer ?
#
loop_
_entity_poly.entity_id
_entity_poly.type
_entity_poly.pdbx_seq_one_letter_code
_entity_poly.pdbx_strand_id
1 'polypeptide(L)'
;MAKNAKYEVHRYTGLPVEMDNSGNYYFKQDAHGEAKFHVWRTGKHTKGKFKHLGQLFLTENDLLVAVIKVEKMAFKDRHSEVPLQRFTSETISDELLKNGLSLLEQVDGEK
;
A
#
# COMPACT_ATOMS: atom_id res chain seq x y z
N MET A 1 -0.96 -34.17 -8.22
CA MET A 1 -1.91 -33.07 -8.53
C MET A 1 -1.62 -31.92 -7.59
N ALA A 2 -0.97 -30.85 -8.06
CA ALA A 2 -0.53 -29.76 -7.20
C ALA A 2 -1.74 -28.96 -6.70
N LYS A 3 -1.99 -28.98 -5.39
CA LYS A 3 -2.98 -28.13 -4.74
C LYS A 3 -2.58 -26.68 -5.00
N ASN A 4 -3.31 -25.99 -5.86
CA ASN A 4 -3.30 -24.53 -5.92
C ASN A 4 -3.73 -24.04 -4.53
N ALA A 5 -2.75 -23.75 -3.67
CA ALA A 5 -3.00 -23.12 -2.38
C ALA A 5 -3.65 -21.76 -2.67
N LYS A 6 -4.99 -21.74 -2.63
CA LYS A 6 -5.77 -20.53 -2.71
C LYS A 6 -5.39 -19.71 -1.48
N TYR A 7 -4.74 -18.58 -1.69
CA TYR A 7 -4.43 -17.62 -0.65
C TYR A 7 -5.40 -16.44 -0.77
N GLU A 8 -5.68 -15.80 0.36
CA GLU A 8 -6.50 -14.60 0.37
C GLU A 8 -5.74 -13.46 -0.29
N VAL A 9 -6.35 -12.87 -1.32
CA VAL A 9 -5.82 -11.71 -2.01
C VAL A 9 -6.51 -10.50 -1.41
N HIS A 10 -5.71 -9.63 -0.81
CA HIS A 10 -6.16 -8.30 -0.41
C HIS A 10 -5.55 -7.29 -1.36
N ARG A 11 -6.36 -6.32 -1.75
CA ARG A 11 -5.99 -5.12 -2.47
C ARG A 11 -5.64 -4.06 -1.43
N TYR A 12 -4.47 -3.46 -1.57
CA TYR A 12 -3.98 -2.40 -0.69
C TYR A 12 -3.80 -1.14 -1.52
N THR A 13 -4.59 -0.12 -1.21
CA THR A 13 -4.40 1.20 -1.77
C THR A 13 -3.49 1.96 -0.83
N GLY A 14 -2.39 2.48 -1.36
CA GLY A 14 -1.38 3.13 -0.58
C GLY A 14 -0.72 4.29 -1.32
N LEU A 15 -0.02 5.10 -0.54
CA LEU A 15 0.78 6.20 -1.05
C LEU A 15 2.26 5.88 -0.91
N PRO A 16 3.07 6.08 -1.97
CA PRO A 16 4.51 6.00 -1.85
C PRO A 16 4.98 7.03 -0.82
N VAL A 17 5.87 6.62 0.07
CA VAL A 17 6.49 7.50 1.06
C VAL A 17 8.00 7.45 0.94
N GLU A 18 8.63 8.54 1.34
CA GLU A 18 10.07 8.61 1.49
C GLU A 18 10.40 9.03 2.92
N MET A 19 11.58 8.63 3.38
CA MET A 19 12.09 8.98 4.70
C MET A 19 13.09 10.12 4.52
N ASP A 20 12.93 11.19 5.29
CA ASP A 20 13.89 12.27 5.33
C ASP A 20 15.14 11.87 6.14
N ASN A 21 16.23 12.62 6.02
CA ASN A 21 17.44 12.43 6.84
C ASN A 21 17.18 12.53 8.35
N SER A 22 16.05 13.12 8.75
CA SER A 22 15.59 13.18 10.16
C SER A 22 14.84 11.93 10.63
N GLY A 23 14.60 10.93 9.77
CA GLY A 23 13.83 9.73 10.09
C GLY A 23 12.30 9.91 10.03
N ASN A 24 11.83 11.05 9.51
CA ASN A 24 10.40 11.32 9.34
C ASN A 24 9.94 10.86 7.96
N TYR A 25 8.80 10.18 7.88
CA TYR A 25 8.18 9.81 6.61
C TYR A 25 7.35 10.97 6.04
N TYR A 26 7.37 11.12 4.72
CA TYR A 26 6.52 12.04 3.97
C TYR A 26 6.00 11.37 2.71
N PHE A 27 4.84 11.80 2.20
CA PHE A 27 4.30 11.28 0.96
C PHE A 27 5.16 11.74 -0.23
N LYS A 28 5.57 10.78 -1.05
CA LYS A 28 6.26 11.05 -2.30
C LYS A 28 5.29 11.71 -3.26
N GLN A 29 5.60 12.95 -3.63
CA GLN A 29 4.87 13.70 -4.63
C GLN A 29 5.41 13.37 -6.03
N ASP A 30 4.50 13.27 -7.01
CA ASP A 30 4.85 13.13 -8.41
C ASP A 30 5.36 14.47 -8.99
N ALA A 31 5.73 14.49 -10.28
CA ALA A 31 6.21 15.69 -10.98
C ALA A 31 5.26 16.91 -10.90
N HIS A 32 3.98 16.68 -10.58
CA HIS A 32 2.95 17.71 -10.40
C HIS A 32 2.81 18.21 -8.95
N GLY A 33 3.59 17.67 -8.00
CA GLY A 33 3.46 17.99 -6.58
C GLY A 33 2.33 17.24 -5.86
N GLU A 34 1.74 16.24 -6.51
CA GLU A 34 0.58 15.50 -6.00
C GLU A 34 0.97 14.09 -5.56
N ALA A 35 0.43 13.64 -4.43
CA ALA A 35 0.62 12.29 -3.94
C ALA A 35 -0.36 11.34 -4.65
N LYS A 36 0.15 10.50 -5.55
CA LYS A 36 -0.68 9.56 -6.33
C LYS A 36 -0.91 8.26 -5.58
N PHE A 37 -2.18 7.91 -5.40
CA PHE A 37 -2.55 6.60 -4.89
C PHE A 37 -2.22 5.52 -5.90
N HIS A 38 -1.59 4.49 -5.41
CA HIS A 38 -1.29 3.30 -6.16
C HIS A 38 -1.86 2.09 -5.44
N VAL A 39 -2.07 1.03 -6.20
CA VAL A 39 -2.68 -0.18 -5.68
C VAL A 39 -1.70 -1.33 -5.83
N TRP A 40 -1.59 -2.08 -4.73
CA TRP A 40 -0.88 -3.33 -4.67
C TRP A 40 -1.80 -4.44 -4.20
N ARG A 41 -1.32 -5.67 -4.34
CA ARG A 41 -2.01 -6.83 -3.80
C ARG A 41 -1.09 -7.75 -3.00
N THR A 42 -1.72 -8.62 -2.23
CA THR A 42 -1.04 -9.77 -1.65
C THR A 42 -0.60 -10.74 -2.76
N GLY A 43 0.67 -11.14 -2.74
CA GLY A 43 1.23 -12.16 -3.61
C GLY A 43 1.57 -13.44 -2.85
N LYS A 44 1.79 -14.53 -3.61
CA LYS A 44 2.19 -15.84 -3.06
C LYS A 44 3.48 -15.78 -2.23
N HIS A 45 4.40 -14.90 -2.61
CA HIS A 45 5.71 -14.71 -1.98
C HIS A 45 5.77 -13.48 -1.08
N THR A 46 4.64 -12.80 -0.86
CA THR A 46 4.58 -11.66 0.05
C THR A 46 4.96 -12.11 1.45
N LYS A 47 5.98 -11.48 2.03
CA LYS A 47 6.42 -11.77 3.40
C LYS A 47 5.76 -10.81 4.39
N GLY A 48 5.48 -11.32 5.59
CA GLY A 48 4.80 -10.57 6.63
C GLY A 48 3.28 -10.54 6.46
N LYS A 49 2.60 -9.81 7.34
CA LYS A 49 1.16 -9.64 7.32
C LYS A 49 0.82 -8.18 7.57
N PHE A 50 -0.24 -7.72 6.92
CA PHE A 50 -0.88 -6.46 7.26
C PHE A 50 -1.45 -6.53 8.68
N LYS A 51 -1.23 -5.48 9.47
CA LYS A 51 -1.69 -5.35 10.86
C LYS A 51 -2.70 -4.21 11.01
N HIS A 52 -2.40 -3.03 10.46
CA HIS A 52 -3.22 -1.82 10.62
C HIS A 52 -2.90 -0.78 9.52
N LEU A 53 -3.84 0.15 9.31
CA LEU A 53 -3.64 1.27 8.38
C LEU A 53 -2.47 2.13 8.83
N GLY A 54 -1.74 2.69 7.87
CA GLY A 54 -0.48 3.40 8.09
C GLY A 54 0.76 2.49 8.16
N GLN A 55 0.59 1.16 8.18
CA GLN A 55 1.73 0.24 8.07
C GLN A 55 2.41 0.39 6.71
N LEU A 56 3.73 0.38 6.73
CA LEU A 56 4.56 0.44 5.54
C LEU A 56 4.78 -0.95 4.94
N PHE A 57 4.87 -0.99 3.62
CA PHE A 57 5.33 -2.17 2.90
C PHE A 57 6.32 -1.77 1.82
N LEU A 58 7.15 -2.75 1.47
CA LEU A 58 8.12 -2.63 0.40
C LEU A 58 7.54 -3.21 -0.88
N THR A 59 7.70 -2.48 -1.98
CA THR A 59 7.42 -2.95 -3.34
C THR A 59 8.64 -3.65 -3.93
N GLU A 60 8.49 -4.25 -5.12
CA GLU A 60 9.58 -4.92 -5.83
C GLU A 60 10.72 -3.98 -6.26
N ASN A 61 10.50 -2.67 -6.28
CA ASN A 61 11.52 -1.66 -6.61
C ASN A 61 12.08 -0.97 -5.36
N ASP A 62 12.06 -1.64 -4.21
CA ASP A 62 12.49 -1.12 -2.90
C ASP A 62 11.76 0.17 -2.44
N LEU A 63 10.64 0.52 -3.09
CA LEU A 63 9.86 1.69 -2.73
C LEU A 63 8.96 1.37 -1.53
N LEU A 64 8.97 2.27 -0.54
CA LEU A 64 8.12 2.22 0.65
C LEU A 64 6.75 2.82 0.36
N VAL A 65 5.70 2.13 0.78
CA VAL A 65 4.31 2.57 0.59
C VAL A 65 3.56 2.42 1.89
N ALA A 66 2.83 3.46 2.29
CA ALA A 66 1.90 3.40 3.41
C ALA A 66 0.53 2.89 2.97
N VAL A 67 0.01 1.88 3.66
CA VAL A 67 -1.35 1.38 3.42
C VAL A 67 -2.38 2.37 3.96
N ILE A 68 -3.19 2.96 3.08
CA ILE A 68 -4.26 3.89 3.45
C ILE A 68 -5.63 3.19 3.45
N LYS A 69 -5.82 2.21 2.56
CA LYS A 69 -7.05 1.40 2.48
C LYS A 69 -6.72 -0.04 2.14
N VAL A 70 -7.50 -0.96 2.69
CA VAL A 70 -7.43 -2.39 2.40
C VAL A 70 -8.80 -2.91 2.00
N GLU A 71 -8.84 -3.68 0.92
CA GLU A 71 -10.07 -4.26 0.37
C GLU A 71 -9.83 -5.73 0.05
N LYS A 72 -10.85 -6.57 0.27
CA LYS A 72 -10.77 -7.98 -0.09
C LYS A 72 -10.94 -8.13 -1.61
N MET A 73 -10.03 -8.86 -2.24
CA MET A 73 -10.01 -9.07 -3.69
C MET A 73 -10.27 -10.55 -4.02
N ALA A 74 -11.03 -10.80 -5.08
CA ALA A 74 -11.20 -12.16 -5.58
C ALA A 74 -9.89 -12.66 -6.22
N PHE A 75 -9.54 -13.92 -5.96
CA PHE A 75 -8.30 -14.53 -6.46
C PHE A 75 -8.17 -14.54 -7.99
N LYS A 76 -9.30 -14.44 -8.72
CA LYS A 76 -9.33 -14.40 -10.18
C LYS A 76 -8.77 -13.07 -10.74
N ASP A 77 -9.00 -11.97 -10.03
CA ASP A 77 -8.66 -10.61 -10.45
C ASP A 77 -7.22 -10.22 -10.05
N ARG A 78 -6.49 -11.14 -9.41
CA ARG A 78 -5.14 -10.88 -8.92
C ARG A 78 -4.15 -10.44 -10.01
N HIS A 79 -4.40 -10.72 -11.29
CA HIS A 79 -3.47 -10.30 -12.35
C HIS A 79 -3.64 -8.82 -12.74
N SER A 80 -4.66 -8.14 -12.22
CA SER A 80 -4.90 -6.72 -12.47
C SER A 80 -3.87 -5.82 -11.78
N GLU A 81 -3.49 -6.17 -10.55
CA GLU A 81 -2.63 -5.32 -9.73
C GLU A 81 -1.25 -5.96 -9.45
N VAL A 82 -0.26 -5.11 -9.18
CA VAL A 82 1.11 -5.53 -8.87
C VAL A 82 1.22 -6.13 -7.45
N PRO A 83 1.97 -7.22 -7.26
CA PRO A 83 2.21 -7.78 -5.93
C PRO A 83 3.13 -6.87 -5.11
N LEU A 84 2.91 -6.81 -3.80
CA LEU A 84 3.89 -6.23 -2.88
C LEU A 84 4.92 -7.28 -2.41
N GLN A 85 6.14 -6.84 -2.12
CA GLN A 85 7.24 -7.73 -1.72
C GLN A 85 7.11 -8.18 -0.27
N ARG A 86 7.04 -7.24 0.68
CA ARG A 86 6.91 -7.55 2.11
C ARG A 86 6.28 -6.41 2.90
N PHE A 87 5.56 -6.75 3.96
CA PHE A 87 5.19 -5.78 4.99
C PHE A 87 6.38 -5.50 5.91
N THR A 88 6.62 -4.24 6.21
CA THR A 88 7.60 -3.85 7.23
C THR A 88 6.89 -3.73 8.58
N SER A 89 7.67 -3.57 9.66
CA SER A 89 7.10 -3.26 10.99
C SER A 89 7.01 -1.76 11.24
N GLU A 90 7.45 -0.95 10.28
CA GLU A 90 7.39 0.50 10.33
C GLU A 90 6.00 0.99 9.93
N THR A 91 5.61 2.12 10.50
CA THR A 91 4.30 2.71 10.34
C THR A 91 4.47 4.23 10.27
N ILE A 92 3.65 4.88 9.46
CA ILE A 92 3.63 6.35 9.43
C ILE A 92 2.96 6.90 10.69
N SER A 93 3.26 8.16 11.01
CA SER A 93 2.59 8.89 12.08
C SER A 93 1.09 9.04 11.79
N ASP A 94 0.27 9.07 12.85
CA ASP A 94 -1.18 9.23 12.75
C ASP A 94 -1.60 10.48 11.96
N GLU A 95 -0.84 11.57 12.06
CA GLU A 95 -1.07 12.80 11.29
C GLU A 95 -0.95 12.56 9.78
N LEU A 96 0.10 11.85 9.35
CA LEU A 96 0.32 11.53 7.95
C LEU A 96 -0.75 10.55 7.45
N LEU A 97 -1.15 9.59 8.29
CA LEU A 97 -2.25 8.67 7.97
C LEU A 97 -3.57 9.41 7.76
N LYS A 98 -3.91 10.35 8.65
CA LYS A 98 -5.10 11.21 8.51
C LYS A 98 -5.06 12.01 7.21
N ASN A 99 -3.91 12.57 6.86
CA ASN A 99 -3.74 13.29 5.60
C ASN A 99 -3.98 12.35 4.39
N GLY A 100 -3.41 11.14 4.41
CA GLY A 100 -3.63 10.14 3.36
C GLY A 100 -5.09 9.71 3.24
N LEU A 101 -5.79 9.52 4.37
CA LEU A 101 -7.22 9.21 4.37
C LEU A 101 -8.05 10.35 3.77
N SER A 102 -7.77 11.58 4.18
CA SER A 102 -8.46 12.77 3.65
C SER A 102 -8.24 12.96 2.15
N LEU A 103 -7.02 12.69 1.65
CA LEU A 103 -6.73 12.69 0.22
C LEU A 103 -7.51 11.59 -0.52
N LEU A 104 -7.63 10.40 0.08
CA LEU A 104 -8.36 9.29 -0.53
C LEU A 104 -9.86 9.60 -0.66
N GLU A 105 -10.45 10.22 0.36
CA GLU A 105 -11.85 10.65 0.35
C GLU A 105 -12.12 11.71 -0.73
N GLN A 106 -11.19 12.65 -0.93
CA GLN A 106 -11.30 13.66 -1.99
C GLN A 106 -11.28 13.02 -3.38
N VAL A 107 -10.43 12.01 -3.60
CA VAL A 107 -10.33 11.31 -4.89
C VAL A 107 -11.53 10.38 -5.14
N ASP A 108 -12.08 9.74 -4.11
CA ASP A 108 -13.24 8.83 -4.23
C ASP A 108 -14.57 9.60 -4.43
N GLY A 109 -14.68 10.79 -3.84
CA GLY A 109 -15.87 11.64 -3.90
C GLY A 109 -16.08 12.40 -5.21
N GLU A 110 -15.09 12.42 -6.11
CA GLU A 110 -15.19 13.10 -7.41
C GLU A 110 -15.82 12.22 -8.51
N LYS A 111 -16.54 11.15 -8.13
CA LYS A 111 -17.10 10.15 -9.04
C LYS A 111 -18.60 10.30 -9.31
#